data_AF-A0A101ME69-F1
#
_entry.id   AF-A0A101ME69-F1
#
_cell.length_a   1.000
_cell.length_b   1.000
_cell.length_c   1.000
_cell.angle_alpha   90.00
_cell.angle_beta   90.00
_cell.angle_gamma   90.00
#
_symmetry.space_group_name_H-M   'P 1'
#
loop_
_entity.id
_entity.type
_entity.pdbx_description
1 polymer ?
#
loop_
_entity_poly.entity_id
_entity_poly.type
_entity_poly.pdbx_seq_one_letter_code
_entity_poly.pdbx_strand_id
1 'polypeptide(L)'
;MNSFLSTEARSLEDLPVTREDVSTAECTAPPLDINVSLSADSPPFNFLSFLEPFQDSLSLANSLVSDVNADPARHMPFGPAQPDPDASRLSFSQLLEDENDDIEEIIRKSDPGLGPWNFTLLETDSFTLDPPRMSDSPSLPPESPEMLVLRFDKLTCGILSIKDGALENPWRTLIWPLAKDTPALRHAIFALTAFHSAKQNPHLRVQGVKHMRQSISGLVGQIQNMRADAALATSLALAFADTWDQHTSTCIQHLRGAKTLMCQVIAAGMQGGVSDEELDRIRFLYNTWSYMDVIARLTSLDECGPQNWDSSIFELPSDTVHDIDPLMGCATTLYPLMSRVAKLIQQVRKSSSNTVSVVAQGMELKALIEQWEPPQWFEPPDDPSSEVQHSIQVAHAYRWATLLYLHQAVPEIPSEPADELAKRVLILLATVPYTSRTTIIQIFPLLAAGSEVDTDDDRKWVLDRWTTIQSRLMLGGVDRCLEVLKEVWERRDAMNARREREMTSSRSGESFSPGDREKMSSSLPTDFRKYSLNGSHKGPTGGRPGQPTSRSVRRGSALASLENIEFERTVRGRLHWVNVMAEWGWEGEFDTRQTISSNS
;
A
#
# COMPACT_ATOMS: atom_id res chain seq x y z
N MET A 1 26.98 -27.71 53.28
CA MET A 1 25.75 -27.35 54.03
C MET A 1 24.62 -27.47 53.02
N ASN A 2 23.97 -28.63 52.92
CA ASN A 2 22.86 -29.10 53.77
C ASN A 2 21.58 -28.26 53.51
N SER A 3 20.42 -28.84 53.16
CA SER A 3 20.07 -30.24 52.82
C SER A 3 18.59 -30.38 52.38
N PHE A 4 18.27 -31.33 51.47
CA PHE A 4 17.09 -32.26 51.47
C PHE A 4 15.62 -31.71 51.59
N LEU A 5 14.51 -32.31 51.10
CA LEU A 5 14.10 -33.46 50.23
C LEU A 5 12.79 -33.02 49.49
N SER A 6 12.28 -33.57 48.38
CA SER A 6 12.60 -34.73 47.51
C SER A 6 12.01 -36.12 47.87
N THR A 7 10.69 -36.34 47.68
CA THR A 7 10.03 -37.66 47.54
C THR A 7 8.83 -37.52 46.58
N GLU A 8 8.81 -38.08 45.36
CA GLU A 8 8.80 -39.50 44.91
C GLU A 8 7.41 -40.13 44.76
N ALA A 9 7.28 -40.93 43.69
CA ALA A 9 6.02 -41.39 43.10
C ALA A 9 5.58 -42.78 43.57
N ARG A 10 4.35 -43.18 43.24
CA ARG A 10 3.96 -44.59 43.10
C ARG A 10 3.06 -44.81 41.89
N SER A 11 3.48 -45.77 41.05
CA SER A 11 2.64 -46.48 40.09
C SER A 11 1.91 -47.63 40.80
N LEU A 12 0.75 -48.03 40.29
CA LEU A 12 0.20 -49.38 40.49
C LEU A 12 -0.69 -49.75 39.28
N GLU A 13 -0.29 -50.80 38.55
CA GLU A 13 -1.18 -51.53 37.64
C GLU A 13 -1.85 -52.67 38.43
N ASP A 14 -3.15 -52.94 38.18
CA ASP A 14 -3.72 -54.30 38.00
C ASP A 14 -5.27 -54.27 37.96
N LEU A 15 -5.83 -54.54 36.76
CA LEU A 15 -6.98 -55.42 36.41
C LEU A 15 -8.34 -55.35 37.20
N PRO A 16 -9.48 -55.87 36.65
CA PRO A 16 -9.63 -56.72 35.46
C PRO A 16 -10.68 -56.28 34.42
N VAL A 17 -10.72 -57.06 33.34
CA VAL A 17 -11.68 -57.04 32.22
C VAL A 17 -13.09 -57.50 32.64
N THR A 18 -14.13 -56.83 32.13
CA THR A 18 -15.47 -57.44 31.94
C THR A 18 -15.98 -57.15 30.52
N ARG A 19 -16.09 -58.22 29.71
CA ARG A 19 -16.97 -58.27 28.53
C ARG A 19 -18.36 -58.70 29.02
N GLU A 20 -19.42 -58.02 28.58
CA GLU A 20 -20.71 -58.64 28.27
C GLU A 20 -21.30 -58.00 27.01
N ASP A 21 -22.24 -58.72 26.39
CA ASP A 21 -22.59 -58.66 24.97
C ASP A 21 -24.05 -58.15 24.73
N VAL A 22 -24.36 -57.84 23.46
CA VAL A 22 -25.71 -57.86 22.86
C VAL A 22 -26.72 -56.80 23.38
N SER A 23 -27.19 -55.87 22.53
CA SER A 23 -28.25 -56.21 21.58
C SER A 23 -28.47 -55.19 20.47
N THR A 24 -28.80 -55.72 19.29
CA THR A 24 -29.30 -55.01 18.11
C THR A 24 -30.76 -54.60 18.24
N ALA A 25 -31.10 -53.41 17.76
CA ALA A 25 -32.49 -53.03 17.46
C ALA A 25 -32.56 -52.29 16.12
N GLU A 26 -32.92 -53.02 15.06
CA GLU A 26 -33.39 -52.41 13.81
C GLU A 26 -34.84 -51.96 13.97
N CYS A 27 -35.21 -50.82 13.38
CA CYS A 27 -36.59 -50.58 12.95
C CYS A 27 -36.63 -49.61 11.77
N THR A 28 -37.66 -49.73 10.93
CA THR A 28 -37.55 -49.52 9.48
C THR A 28 -38.39 -48.36 8.93
N ALA A 29 -38.00 -47.89 7.73
CA ALA A 29 -38.82 -47.22 6.70
C ALA A 29 -39.19 -45.73 6.88
N PRO A 30 -39.60 -45.00 5.80
CA PRO A 30 -39.40 -45.23 4.35
C PRO A 30 -38.73 -44.03 3.62
N PRO A 31 -38.37 -44.15 2.33
CA PRO A 31 -37.93 -43.01 1.53
C PRO A 31 -39.11 -42.17 1.01
N LEU A 32 -38.92 -40.85 0.86
CA LEU A 32 -39.82 -39.97 0.13
C LEU A 32 -39.04 -39.14 -0.89
N ASP A 33 -39.20 -39.51 -2.15
CA ASP A 33 -38.87 -38.65 -3.28
C ASP A 33 -39.80 -37.42 -3.27
N ILE A 34 -39.22 -36.21 -3.21
CA ILE A 34 -39.90 -34.98 -3.61
C ILE A 34 -39.05 -34.33 -4.70
N ASN A 35 -39.28 -34.81 -5.91
CA ASN A 35 -38.77 -34.22 -7.13
C ASN A 35 -39.70 -33.05 -7.53
N VAL A 36 -39.29 -31.81 -7.23
CA VAL A 36 -40.01 -30.60 -7.66
C VAL A 36 -39.15 -29.84 -8.66
N SER A 37 -39.44 -30.06 -9.93
CA SER A 37 -38.99 -29.20 -11.02
C SER A 37 -39.53 -27.79 -10.82
N LEU A 38 -38.64 -26.79 -10.67
CA LEU A 38 -39.03 -25.39 -10.82
C LEU A 38 -38.99 -25.01 -12.30
N SER A 39 -40.12 -24.49 -12.78
CA SER A 39 -40.33 -24.17 -14.19
C SER A 39 -39.44 -23.02 -14.64
N ALA A 40 -38.64 -23.25 -15.68
CA ALA A 40 -38.09 -22.17 -16.49
C ALA A 40 -39.23 -21.57 -17.32
N ASP A 41 -39.98 -20.63 -16.72
CA ASP A 41 -40.74 -19.57 -17.40
C ASP A 41 -41.39 -18.68 -16.34
N SER A 42 -40.77 -17.53 -16.08
CA SER A 42 -41.36 -16.42 -15.33
C SER A 42 -40.78 -15.12 -15.88
N PRO A 43 -41.61 -14.09 -16.15
CA PRO A 43 -41.14 -12.88 -16.83
C PRO A 43 -40.14 -12.11 -15.94
N PRO A 44 -39.17 -11.40 -16.55
CA PRO A 44 -38.18 -10.63 -15.80
C PRO A 44 -38.86 -9.58 -14.93
N PHE A 45 -38.52 -9.60 -13.63
CA PHE A 45 -39.09 -8.72 -12.63
C PHE A 45 -38.59 -7.28 -12.86
N ASN A 46 -39.48 -6.39 -13.31
CA ASN A 46 -39.09 -5.02 -13.65
C ASN A 46 -38.90 -4.15 -12.39
N PHE A 47 -37.68 -4.18 -11.85
CA PHE A 47 -37.24 -3.50 -10.62
C PHE A 47 -37.47 -1.97 -10.63
N LEU A 48 -37.60 -1.35 -11.81
CA LEU A 48 -37.82 0.10 -11.96
C LEU A 48 -39.25 0.54 -11.57
N SER A 49 -40.21 -0.39 -11.53
CA SER A 49 -41.62 -0.08 -11.22
C SER A 49 -41.91 0.31 -9.77
N PHE A 50 -40.94 0.13 -8.85
CA PHE A 50 -41.10 0.45 -7.42
C PHE A 50 -40.62 1.85 -7.01
N LEU A 51 -40.12 2.67 -7.95
CA LEU A 51 -39.52 3.99 -7.67
C LEU A 51 -40.39 5.19 -8.08
N GLU A 52 -41.53 5.00 -8.74
CA GLU A 52 -42.35 6.10 -9.27
C GLU A 52 -43.12 6.98 -8.25
N PRO A 53 -43.51 6.58 -7.02
CA PRO A 53 -44.41 7.40 -6.20
C PRO A 53 -43.77 8.55 -5.39
N PHE A 54 -42.47 8.86 -5.57
CA PHE A 54 -41.75 9.80 -4.67
C PHE A 54 -41.05 10.99 -5.34
N GLN A 55 -41.43 11.38 -6.57
CA GLN A 55 -40.92 12.63 -7.17
C GLN A 55 -41.64 13.91 -6.68
N ASP A 56 -42.86 13.83 -6.14
CA ASP A 56 -43.68 15.02 -5.86
C ASP A 56 -43.44 15.69 -4.48
N SER A 57 -42.68 15.08 -3.57
CA SER A 57 -42.53 15.59 -2.19
C SER A 57 -41.42 16.65 -2.01
N LEU A 58 -40.57 16.89 -3.02
CA LEU A 58 -39.46 17.85 -2.93
C LEU A 58 -39.84 19.30 -3.31
N SER A 59 -41.08 19.56 -3.74
CA SER A 59 -41.52 20.89 -4.18
C SER A 59 -41.90 21.86 -3.05
N LEU A 60 -42.18 21.36 -1.84
CA LEU A 60 -42.78 22.16 -0.75
C LEU A 60 -41.75 22.91 0.13
N ALA A 61 -40.47 22.52 0.09
CA ALA A 61 -39.44 23.09 0.97
C ALA A 61 -38.89 24.46 0.52
N ASN A 62 -39.10 24.85 -0.75
CA ASN A 62 -38.50 26.05 -1.35
C ASN A 62 -39.39 27.30 -1.32
N SER A 63 -40.53 27.28 -0.62
CA SER A 63 -41.56 28.34 -0.72
C SER A 63 -41.63 29.33 0.46
N LEU A 64 -40.62 29.43 1.33
CA LEU A 64 -40.72 30.21 2.58
C LEU A 64 -39.63 31.27 2.83
N VAL A 65 -38.87 31.69 1.81
CA VAL A 65 -37.97 32.86 1.93
C VAL A 65 -38.08 33.79 0.72
N SER A 66 -39.19 34.54 0.66
CA SER A 66 -39.35 35.73 -0.18
C SER A 66 -40.24 36.74 0.54
N ASP A 67 -39.66 37.85 1.01
CA ASP A 67 -40.15 39.22 0.76
C ASP A 67 -39.41 40.26 1.62
N VAL A 68 -38.82 41.27 0.96
CA VAL A 68 -39.11 42.72 1.13
C VAL A 68 -38.26 43.51 0.10
N ASN A 69 -38.91 44.45 -0.59
CA ASN A 69 -38.38 45.22 -1.74
C ASN A 69 -37.37 46.32 -1.39
N ALA A 70 -36.44 46.63 -2.32
CA ALA A 70 -36.33 47.98 -2.94
C ALA A 70 -35.34 48.05 -4.13
N ASP A 71 -35.69 48.90 -5.10
CA ASP A 71 -35.24 49.10 -6.49
C ASP A 71 -33.84 49.81 -6.67
N PRO A 72 -33.34 50.25 -7.85
CA PRO A 72 -32.17 49.63 -8.46
C PRO A 72 -31.00 50.58 -8.82
N ALA A 73 -29.74 50.10 -8.74
CA ALA A 73 -28.60 50.79 -9.35
C ALA A 73 -27.51 49.83 -9.86
N ARG A 74 -27.04 50.11 -11.07
CA ARG A 74 -26.00 49.35 -11.82
C ARG A 74 -24.70 49.19 -11.03
N HIS A 75 -24.17 47.97 -10.89
CA HIS A 75 -22.73 47.69 -10.93
C HIS A 75 -22.48 46.20 -11.25
N MET A 76 -21.54 45.92 -12.17
CA MET A 76 -20.97 44.58 -12.42
C MET A 76 -20.06 44.18 -11.25
N PRO A 77 -20.03 42.88 -10.90
CA PRO A 77 -18.75 42.26 -10.56
C PRO A 77 -18.55 40.85 -11.15
N PHE A 78 -17.28 40.46 -11.23
CA PHE A 78 -16.83 39.08 -11.47
C PHE A 78 -17.30 38.13 -10.35
N GLY A 79 -17.57 36.87 -10.68
CA GLY A 79 -17.83 35.77 -9.75
C GLY A 79 -17.44 34.41 -10.37
N PRO A 80 -17.14 33.38 -9.56
CA PRO A 80 -16.63 32.10 -10.06
C PRO A 80 -17.72 31.28 -10.77
N ALA A 81 -17.31 30.43 -11.72
CA ALA A 81 -18.20 29.53 -12.44
C ALA A 81 -18.87 28.53 -11.48
N GLN A 82 -20.17 28.31 -11.65
CA GLN A 82 -20.89 27.26 -10.91
C GLN A 82 -20.49 25.86 -11.41
N PRO A 83 -20.50 24.84 -10.52
CA PRO A 83 -20.35 23.46 -10.93
C PRO A 83 -21.61 22.94 -11.65
N ASP A 84 -21.37 22.08 -12.64
CA ASP A 84 -22.37 21.40 -13.45
C ASP A 84 -23.24 20.44 -12.58
N PRO A 85 -24.58 20.53 -12.58
CA PRO A 85 -25.41 19.76 -11.65
C PRO A 85 -25.51 18.26 -11.96
N ASP A 86 -25.09 17.81 -13.15
CA ASP A 86 -25.21 16.39 -13.57
C ASP A 86 -24.07 15.48 -13.06
N ALA A 87 -23.05 16.01 -12.39
CA ALA A 87 -21.89 15.23 -11.93
C ALA A 87 -22.15 14.27 -10.73
N SER A 88 -23.39 14.13 -10.26
CA SER A 88 -23.75 13.46 -9.00
C SER A 88 -24.65 12.22 -9.13
N ARG A 89 -24.71 11.59 -10.31
CA ARG A 89 -25.59 10.43 -10.58
C ARG A 89 -24.90 9.06 -10.79
N LEU A 90 -23.66 8.89 -10.35
CA LEU A 90 -23.07 7.55 -10.24
C LEU A 90 -23.65 6.82 -9.02
N SER A 91 -24.62 5.95 -9.24
CA SER A 91 -25.26 5.17 -8.18
C SER A 91 -24.39 3.98 -7.79
N PHE A 92 -24.26 3.72 -6.48
CA PHE A 92 -23.58 2.54 -5.92
C PHE A 92 -24.07 1.22 -6.53
N SER A 93 -25.34 1.14 -6.94
CA SER A 93 -25.90 -0.04 -7.63
C SER A 93 -25.26 -0.33 -8.99
N GLN A 94 -24.87 0.69 -9.76
CA GLN A 94 -24.31 0.51 -11.11
C GLN A 94 -22.87 -0.04 -11.08
N LEU A 95 -22.15 0.12 -9.97
CA LEU A 95 -20.82 -0.47 -9.78
C LEU A 95 -20.88 -1.96 -9.43
N LEU A 96 -22.06 -2.48 -9.05
CA LEU A 96 -22.27 -3.85 -8.56
C LEU A 96 -22.94 -4.76 -9.59
N GLU A 97 -23.50 -4.20 -10.66
CA GLU A 97 -24.07 -4.96 -11.77
C GLU A 97 -22.95 -5.67 -12.57
N ASP A 98 -21.79 -5.01 -12.75
CA ASP A 98 -20.58 -5.62 -13.34
C ASP A 98 -19.96 -6.70 -12.42
N GLU A 99 -19.89 -6.46 -11.10
CA GLU A 99 -19.26 -7.39 -10.13
C GLU A 99 -19.89 -8.80 -10.12
N ASN A 100 -21.19 -8.94 -10.38
CA ASN A 100 -21.85 -10.24 -10.29
C ASN A 100 -21.45 -11.19 -11.43
N ASP A 101 -21.11 -10.65 -12.60
CA ASP A 101 -20.66 -11.44 -13.76
C ASP A 101 -19.19 -11.86 -13.61
N ASP A 102 -18.32 -10.98 -13.10
CA ASP A 102 -16.91 -11.30 -12.78
C ASP A 102 -16.80 -12.40 -11.71
N ILE A 103 -17.62 -12.33 -10.65
CA ILE A 103 -17.67 -13.35 -9.59
C ILE A 103 -18.14 -14.71 -10.15
N GLU A 104 -19.01 -14.72 -11.15
CA GLU A 104 -19.42 -15.94 -11.86
C GLU A 104 -18.33 -16.51 -12.79
N GLU A 105 -17.43 -15.69 -13.32
CA GLU A 105 -16.30 -16.15 -14.13
C GLU A 105 -15.18 -16.76 -13.27
N ILE A 106 -14.91 -16.19 -12.09
CA ILE A 106 -13.90 -16.70 -11.14
C ILE A 106 -14.22 -18.15 -10.71
N ILE A 107 -15.50 -18.47 -10.48
CA ILE A 107 -15.94 -19.83 -10.12
C ILE A 107 -15.75 -20.82 -11.29
N ARG A 108 -15.82 -20.35 -12.54
CA ARG A 108 -15.60 -21.18 -13.74
C ARG A 108 -14.12 -21.45 -14.03
N LYS A 109 -13.20 -20.59 -13.57
CA LYS A 109 -11.75 -20.73 -13.78
C LYS A 109 -11.04 -21.64 -12.76
N SER A 110 -11.71 -22.03 -11.67
CA SER A 110 -11.16 -22.94 -10.65
C SER A 110 -11.22 -24.43 -11.03
N ASP A 111 -10.50 -24.82 -12.09
CA ASP A 111 -10.18 -26.21 -12.45
C ASP A 111 -8.65 -26.40 -12.34
N PRO A 112 -8.11 -27.47 -11.70
CA PRO A 112 -6.71 -27.51 -11.26
C PRO A 112 -5.74 -27.89 -12.40
N GLY A 113 -5.49 -26.95 -13.31
CA GLY A 113 -4.45 -27.06 -14.33
C GLY A 113 -3.04 -26.90 -13.74
N LEU A 114 -2.16 -27.87 -13.96
CA LEU A 114 -0.74 -27.77 -13.56
C LEU A 114 -0.03 -26.65 -14.34
N GLY A 115 0.29 -25.55 -13.65
CA GLY A 115 1.15 -24.48 -14.17
C GLY A 115 2.63 -24.90 -14.29
N PRO A 116 3.39 -24.43 -15.30
CA PRO A 116 4.65 -25.04 -15.70
C PRO A 116 5.91 -24.50 -14.97
N TRP A 117 5.84 -24.21 -13.66
CA TRP A 117 7.01 -23.73 -12.89
C TRP A 117 7.08 -24.41 -11.53
N ASN A 118 7.71 -25.59 -11.49
CA ASN A 118 7.94 -26.36 -10.27
C ASN A 118 9.44 -26.43 -9.99
N PHE A 119 9.94 -25.57 -9.10
CA PHE A 119 11.31 -25.63 -8.59
C PHE A 119 11.30 -26.15 -7.16
N THR A 120 11.83 -27.35 -6.95
CA THR A 120 12.19 -27.87 -5.63
C THR A 120 13.29 -27.00 -5.03
N LEU A 121 12.93 -26.10 -4.11
CA LEU A 121 13.89 -25.36 -3.31
C LEU A 121 14.61 -26.34 -2.38
N LEU A 122 15.95 -26.37 -2.43
CA LEU A 122 16.73 -27.21 -1.53
C LEU A 122 16.70 -26.59 -0.12
N GLU A 123 16.35 -27.40 0.89
CA GLU A 123 16.36 -26.96 2.29
C GLU A 123 17.74 -26.41 2.66
N THR A 124 17.77 -25.16 3.12
CA THR A 124 18.96 -24.54 3.71
C THR A 124 18.54 -23.94 5.05
N ASP A 125 19.22 -24.35 6.12
CA ASP A 125 18.83 -24.11 7.51
C ASP A 125 18.41 -22.65 7.79
N SER A 126 17.09 -22.45 7.90
CA SER A 126 16.47 -21.16 8.19
C SER A 126 15.91 -21.18 9.60
N PHE A 127 16.20 -20.13 10.38
CA PHE A 127 15.80 -20.05 11.79
C PHE A 127 14.28 -20.14 11.96
N THR A 128 13.80 -21.29 12.44
CA THR A 128 12.39 -21.55 12.68
C THR A 128 11.89 -20.77 13.89
N LEU A 129 11.21 -19.66 13.66
CA LEU A 129 10.21 -19.17 14.60
C LEU A 129 9.01 -20.13 14.52
N ASP A 130 8.92 -21.05 15.47
CA ASP A 130 7.76 -21.93 15.60
C ASP A 130 6.48 -21.07 15.71
N PRO A 131 5.47 -21.25 14.83
CA PRO A 131 4.19 -20.60 15.02
C PRO A 131 3.57 -21.08 16.34
N PRO A 132 2.81 -20.23 17.05
CA PRO A 132 2.21 -20.61 18.33
C PRO A 132 1.30 -21.82 18.12
N ARG A 133 1.74 -23.00 18.61
CA ARG A 133 0.99 -24.24 18.51
C ARG A 133 -0.34 -24.06 19.24
N MET A 134 -1.44 -24.05 18.50
CA MET A 134 -2.78 -24.12 19.06
C MET A 134 -2.89 -25.44 19.85
N SER A 135 -2.95 -25.32 21.17
CA SER A 135 -2.99 -26.46 22.08
C SER A 135 -4.24 -27.31 21.87
N ASP A 136 -4.08 -28.64 21.95
CA ASP A 136 -5.08 -29.66 21.64
C ASP A 136 -6.48 -29.32 22.18
N SER A 137 -7.30 -28.81 21.28
CA SER A 137 -8.70 -28.48 21.48
C SER A 137 -9.53 -29.42 20.59
N PRO A 138 -10.78 -29.78 20.95
CA PRO A 138 -11.58 -30.71 20.15
C PRO A 138 -11.64 -30.26 18.69
N SER A 139 -11.42 -31.20 17.76
CA SER A 139 -11.12 -30.92 16.36
C SER A 139 -12.36 -30.42 15.59
N LEU A 140 -12.71 -29.16 15.80
CA LEU A 140 -13.65 -28.43 14.95
C LEU A 140 -13.05 -28.26 13.55
N PRO A 141 -13.87 -28.26 12.47
CA PRO A 141 -13.39 -27.98 11.12
C PRO A 141 -12.65 -26.64 11.07
N PRO A 142 -11.50 -26.51 10.36
CA PRO A 142 -10.75 -25.25 10.27
C PRO A 142 -11.56 -24.05 9.79
N GLU A 143 -12.62 -24.29 9.01
CA GLU A 143 -13.58 -23.33 8.47
C GLU A 143 -14.77 -23.01 9.39
N SER A 144 -14.87 -23.66 10.55
CA SER A 144 -15.94 -23.38 11.52
C SER A 144 -15.84 -21.94 12.04
N PRO A 145 -16.98 -21.25 12.29
CA PRO A 145 -16.97 -19.89 12.83
C PRO A 145 -16.11 -19.75 14.10
N GLU A 146 -16.11 -20.75 14.97
CA GLU A 146 -15.33 -20.79 16.20
C GLU A 146 -13.81 -20.79 15.90
N MET A 147 -13.38 -21.60 14.93
CA MET A 147 -11.97 -21.64 14.51
C MET A 147 -11.56 -20.38 13.75
N LEU A 148 -12.46 -19.77 12.98
CA LEU A 148 -12.22 -18.47 12.33
C LEU A 148 -12.10 -17.35 13.38
N VAL A 149 -12.93 -17.32 14.42
CA VAL A 149 -12.78 -16.35 15.54
C VAL A 149 -11.46 -16.55 16.27
N LEU A 150 -11.08 -17.80 16.57
CA LEU A 150 -9.81 -18.12 17.23
C LEU A 150 -8.59 -17.69 16.37
N ARG A 151 -8.63 -17.93 15.06
CA ARG A 151 -7.59 -17.50 14.11
C ARG A 151 -7.56 -15.98 13.94
N PHE A 152 -8.70 -15.32 13.96
CA PHE A 152 -8.79 -13.86 13.91
C PHE A 152 -8.08 -13.24 15.12
N ASP A 153 -8.43 -13.71 16.33
CA ASP A 153 -7.83 -13.25 17.58
C ASP A 153 -6.33 -13.57 17.68
N LYS A 154 -5.91 -14.81 17.37
CA LYS A 154 -4.53 -15.27 17.63
C LYS A 154 -3.52 -14.99 16.51
N LEU A 155 -3.97 -14.77 15.27
CA LEU A 155 -3.08 -14.62 14.12
C LEU A 155 -3.39 -13.32 13.35
N THR A 156 -4.64 -13.13 12.93
CA THR A 156 -4.98 -12.09 11.95
C THR A 156 -4.96 -10.68 12.51
N CYS A 157 -5.48 -10.47 13.73
CA CYS A 157 -5.30 -9.20 14.45
C CYS A 157 -3.81 -8.84 14.58
N GLY A 158 -2.95 -9.84 14.75
CA GLY A 158 -1.51 -9.72 14.85
C GLY A 158 -0.77 -9.37 13.56
N ILE A 159 -1.45 -9.19 12.42
CA ILE A 159 -0.85 -8.62 11.19
C ILE A 159 -1.50 -7.29 10.76
N LEU A 160 -2.55 -6.86 11.47
CA LEU A 160 -3.32 -5.64 11.19
C LEU A 160 -3.04 -4.47 12.15
N SER A 161 -2.16 -4.66 13.15
CA SER A 161 -1.82 -3.65 14.14
C SER A 161 -0.42 -3.90 14.70
N ILE A 162 0.42 -2.85 14.79
CA ILE A 162 1.70 -2.95 15.49
C ILE A 162 1.50 -3.03 17.02
N LYS A 163 0.37 -2.57 17.56
CA LYS A 163 -0.02 -2.79 18.97
C LYS A 163 -0.84 -4.09 19.05
N ASP A 164 -0.27 -5.18 19.56
CA ASP A 164 -0.91 -6.50 19.62
C ASP A 164 -1.26 -6.97 21.03
N GLY A 165 -1.13 -6.10 22.04
CA GLY A 165 -1.62 -6.33 23.39
C GLY A 165 -3.10 -6.72 23.40
N ALA A 166 -3.49 -7.55 24.37
CA ALA A 166 -4.83 -8.11 24.46
C ALA A 166 -5.95 -7.05 24.58
N LEU A 167 -5.62 -5.88 25.13
CA LEU A 167 -6.51 -4.73 25.29
C LEU A 167 -6.15 -3.55 24.38
N GLU A 168 -5.08 -3.66 23.59
CA GLU A 168 -4.58 -2.56 22.75
C GLU A 168 -5.01 -2.67 21.29
N ASN A 169 -5.16 -3.88 20.76
CA ASN A 169 -5.38 -4.07 19.33
C ASN A 169 -6.83 -3.68 18.98
N PRO A 170 -7.07 -2.60 18.20
CA PRO A 170 -8.42 -2.10 17.93
C PRO A 170 -9.28 -3.07 17.12
N TRP A 171 -8.67 -4.01 16.39
CA TRP A 171 -9.42 -5.10 15.75
C TRP A 171 -10.07 -6.03 16.77
N ARG A 172 -9.45 -6.23 17.95
CA ARG A 172 -10.02 -6.97 19.08
C ARG A 172 -10.95 -6.12 19.94
N THR A 173 -10.60 -4.87 20.21
CA THR A 173 -11.28 -4.04 21.23
C THR A 173 -12.39 -3.16 20.66
N LEU A 174 -12.30 -2.70 19.40
CA LEU A 174 -13.27 -1.77 18.79
C LEU A 174 -14.06 -2.43 17.65
N ILE A 175 -13.40 -3.22 16.79
CA ILE A 175 -14.04 -3.81 15.59
C ILE A 175 -14.70 -5.17 15.88
N TRP A 176 -14.07 -6.06 16.66
CA TRP A 176 -14.68 -7.34 16.99
C TRP A 176 -15.99 -7.24 17.77
N PRO A 177 -16.16 -6.35 18.78
CA PRO A 177 -17.46 -6.15 19.42
C PRO A 177 -18.52 -5.69 18.41
N LEU A 178 -18.16 -4.74 17.54
CA LEU A 178 -19.03 -4.25 16.46
C LEU A 178 -19.49 -5.36 15.50
N ALA A 179 -18.63 -6.33 15.22
CA ALA A 179 -18.94 -7.48 14.36
C ALA A 179 -19.93 -8.48 14.98
N LYS A 180 -20.08 -8.53 16.31
CA LYS A 180 -21.04 -9.44 16.96
C LYS A 180 -22.49 -9.12 16.56
N ASP A 181 -22.80 -7.83 16.49
CA ASP A 181 -24.14 -7.33 16.14
C ASP A 181 -24.29 -7.01 14.64
N THR A 182 -23.21 -7.08 13.87
CA THR A 182 -23.15 -6.69 12.45
C THR A 182 -22.78 -7.89 11.56
N PRO A 183 -23.76 -8.60 10.96
CA PRO A 183 -23.49 -9.80 10.15
C PRO A 183 -22.55 -9.56 8.95
N ALA A 184 -22.69 -8.43 8.26
CA ALA A 184 -21.81 -8.09 7.12
C ALA A 184 -20.34 -7.97 7.57
N LEU A 185 -20.07 -7.15 8.60
CA LEU A 185 -18.73 -7.00 9.19
C LEU A 185 -18.15 -8.33 9.67
N ARG A 186 -18.95 -9.18 10.32
CA ARG A 186 -18.51 -10.52 10.75
C ARG A 186 -18.09 -11.38 9.56
N HIS A 187 -18.83 -11.33 8.46
CA HIS A 187 -18.45 -12.02 7.23
C HIS A 187 -17.18 -11.41 6.59
N ALA A 188 -16.98 -10.09 6.62
CA ALA A 188 -15.73 -9.48 6.17
C ALA A 188 -14.52 -9.97 7.00
N ILE A 189 -14.65 -10.02 8.33
CA ILE A 189 -13.61 -10.53 9.24
C ILE A 189 -13.32 -12.01 9.00
N PHE A 190 -14.34 -12.81 8.71
CA PHE A 190 -14.17 -14.22 8.37
C PHE A 190 -13.49 -14.40 7.01
N ALA A 191 -13.82 -13.58 6.01
CA ALA A 191 -13.16 -13.58 4.70
C ALA A 191 -11.66 -13.28 4.85
N LEU A 192 -11.35 -12.15 5.48
CA LEU A 192 -10.01 -11.69 5.86
C LEU A 192 -9.19 -12.80 6.55
N THR A 193 -9.76 -13.45 7.57
CA THR A 193 -9.10 -14.49 8.36
C THR A 193 -8.88 -15.78 7.56
N ALA A 194 -9.83 -16.15 6.70
CA ALA A 194 -9.75 -17.31 5.84
C ALA A 194 -8.68 -17.12 4.74
N PHE A 195 -8.58 -15.92 4.15
CA PHE A 195 -7.51 -15.58 3.20
C PHE A 195 -6.12 -15.56 3.84
N HIS A 196 -5.95 -14.92 5.01
CA HIS A 196 -4.69 -14.98 5.76
C HIS A 196 -4.27 -16.43 6.09
N SER A 197 -5.25 -17.27 6.47
CA SER A 197 -4.98 -18.68 6.75
C SER A 197 -4.80 -19.56 5.50
N ALA A 198 -5.10 -19.06 4.29
CA ALA A 198 -5.12 -19.86 3.06
C ALA A 198 -3.73 -20.38 2.66
N LYS A 199 -2.66 -19.64 2.97
CA LYS A 199 -1.26 -20.08 2.71
C LYS A 199 -0.87 -21.31 3.53
N GLN A 200 -1.51 -21.54 4.68
CA GLN A 200 -1.33 -22.73 5.52
C GLN A 200 -2.38 -23.82 5.24
N ASN A 201 -3.62 -23.43 4.92
CA ASN A 201 -4.72 -24.34 4.59
C ASN A 201 -5.47 -23.84 3.35
N PRO A 202 -5.08 -24.31 2.14
CA PRO A 202 -5.63 -23.82 0.87
C PRO A 202 -7.16 -23.92 0.74
N HIS A 203 -7.80 -24.86 1.44
CA HIS A 203 -9.27 -25.00 1.42
C HIS A 203 -10.00 -23.79 2.02
N LEU A 204 -9.35 -23.03 2.91
CA LEU A 204 -9.94 -21.81 3.48
C LEU A 204 -10.11 -20.70 2.45
N ARG A 205 -9.36 -20.70 1.34
CA ARG A 205 -9.52 -19.73 0.23
C ARG A 205 -10.96 -19.68 -0.29
N VAL A 206 -11.58 -20.85 -0.50
CA VAL A 206 -12.97 -20.95 -0.99
C VAL A 206 -13.98 -20.40 0.04
N GLN A 207 -13.71 -20.62 1.33
CA GLN A 207 -14.54 -20.07 2.41
C GLN A 207 -14.36 -18.56 2.55
N GLY A 208 -13.15 -18.05 2.27
CA GLY A 208 -12.85 -16.63 2.17
C GLY A 208 -13.71 -15.94 1.13
N VAL A 209 -13.71 -16.43 -0.12
CA VAL A 209 -14.56 -15.92 -1.21
C VAL A 209 -16.05 -15.98 -0.85
N LYS A 210 -16.51 -17.10 -0.27
CA LYS A 210 -17.90 -17.26 0.18
C LYS A 210 -18.30 -16.19 1.22
N HIS A 211 -17.46 -15.96 2.23
CA HIS A 211 -17.72 -14.94 3.24
C HIS A 211 -17.59 -13.53 2.69
N MET A 212 -16.68 -13.28 1.74
CA MET A 212 -16.56 -12.00 1.04
C MET A 212 -17.87 -11.66 0.31
N ARG A 213 -18.41 -12.60 -0.48
CA ARG A 213 -19.71 -12.45 -1.15
C ARG A 213 -20.85 -12.20 -0.16
N GLN A 214 -20.91 -12.96 0.94
CA GLN A 214 -21.92 -12.76 2.00
C GLN A 214 -21.83 -11.38 2.66
N SER A 215 -20.62 -10.88 2.87
CA SER A 215 -20.36 -9.54 3.42
C SER A 215 -20.82 -8.45 2.44
N ILE A 216 -20.46 -8.55 1.16
CA ILE A 216 -20.87 -7.60 0.12
C ILE A 216 -22.40 -7.58 -0.01
N SER A 217 -23.05 -8.74 -0.15
CA SER A 217 -24.53 -8.81 -0.21
C SER A 217 -25.20 -8.24 1.04
N GLY A 218 -24.63 -8.48 2.24
CA GLY A 218 -25.13 -7.93 3.49
C GLY A 218 -24.97 -6.41 3.58
N LEU A 219 -23.80 -5.89 3.19
CA LEU A 219 -23.51 -4.45 3.15
C LEU A 219 -24.46 -3.74 2.18
N VAL A 220 -24.56 -4.21 0.93
CA VAL A 220 -25.42 -3.63 -0.11
C VAL A 220 -26.90 -3.68 0.31
N GLY A 221 -27.37 -4.84 0.78
CA GLY A 221 -28.76 -5.03 1.18
C GLY A 221 -29.20 -4.26 2.43
N GLN A 222 -28.25 -3.73 3.22
CA GLN A 222 -28.54 -3.01 4.46
C GLN A 222 -27.97 -1.58 4.52
N ILE A 223 -27.30 -1.09 3.47
CA ILE A 223 -26.48 0.15 3.53
C ILE A 223 -27.21 1.39 4.05
N GLN A 224 -28.53 1.50 3.84
CA GLN A 224 -29.35 2.62 4.32
C GLN A 224 -29.75 2.51 5.81
N ASN A 225 -29.75 1.30 6.37
CA ASN A 225 -30.19 1.00 7.73
C ASN A 225 -29.03 0.56 8.65
N MET A 226 -27.85 0.34 8.08
CA MET A 226 -26.62 -0.05 8.78
C MET A 226 -25.99 1.18 9.43
N ARG A 227 -25.42 1.01 10.64
CA ARG A 227 -24.69 2.10 11.30
C ARG A 227 -23.47 2.48 10.45
N ALA A 228 -23.24 3.78 10.24
CA ALA A 228 -22.23 4.26 9.29
C ALA A 228 -20.80 3.79 9.63
N ASP A 229 -20.47 3.67 10.92
CA ASP A 229 -19.19 3.15 11.40
C ASP A 229 -19.04 1.64 11.18
N ALA A 230 -20.13 0.89 11.31
CA ALA A 230 -20.20 -0.54 10.99
C ALA A 230 -20.07 -0.80 9.48
N ALA A 231 -20.73 0.01 8.66
CA ALA A 231 -20.59 -0.02 7.20
C ALA A 231 -19.15 0.31 6.79
N LEU A 232 -18.56 1.37 7.36
CA LEU A 232 -17.18 1.78 7.12
C LEU A 232 -16.17 0.68 7.53
N ALA A 233 -16.33 0.11 8.72
CA ALA A 233 -15.51 -1.02 9.18
C ALA A 233 -15.64 -2.23 8.23
N THR A 234 -16.83 -2.49 7.69
CA THR A 234 -17.07 -3.58 6.73
C THR A 234 -16.35 -3.32 5.42
N SER A 235 -16.44 -2.12 4.86
CA SER A 235 -15.73 -1.73 3.63
C SER A 235 -14.21 -1.77 3.80
N LEU A 236 -13.68 -1.39 4.97
CA LEU A 236 -12.24 -1.47 5.24
C LEU A 236 -11.75 -2.91 5.45
N ALA A 237 -12.53 -3.75 6.16
CA ALA A 237 -12.22 -5.17 6.29
C ALA A 237 -12.28 -5.91 4.94
N LEU A 238 -13.23 -5.55 4.06
CA LEU A 238 -13.27 -6.01 2.68
C LEU A 238 -12.06 -5.52 1.86
N ALA A 239 -11.68 -4.25 1.97
CA ALA A 239 -10.51 -3.71 1.28
C ALA A 239 -9.21 -4.46 1.66
N PHE A 240 -9.02 -4.79 2.95
CA PHE A 240 -7.89 -5.66 3.35
C PHE A 240 -8.04 -7.08 2.80
N ALA A 241 -9.21 -7.71 2.94
CA ALA A 241 -9.46 -9.07 2.48
C ALA A 241 -9.17 -9.23 0.97
N ASP A 242 -9.56 -8.24 0.15
CA ASP A 242 -9.29 -8.17 -1.28
C ASP A 242 -7.78 -8.13 -1.57
N THR A 243 -7.01 -7.26 -0.90
CA THR A 243 -5.54 -7.20 -1.09
C THR A 243 -4.78 -8.47 -0.68
N TRP A 244 -5.45 -9.39 0.01
CA TRP A 244 -4.87 -10.66 0.47
C TRP A 244 -5.23 -11.82 -0.45
N ASP A 245 -6.19 -11.62 -1.35
CA ASP A 245 -6.49 -12.53 -2.45
C ASP A 245 -5.60 -12.20 -3.66
N GLN A 246 -5.09 -13.22 -4.35
CA GLN A 246 -4.23 -13.03 -5.53
C GLN A 246 -5.02 -12.77 -6.83
N HIS A 247 -6.35 -12.89 -6.82
CA HIS A 247 -7.19 -12.95 -8.02
C HIS A 247 -8.37 -11.95 -7.98
N THR A 248 -8.32 -10.95 -7.11
CA THR A 248 -9.36 -9.91 -7.02
C THR A 248 -8.68 -8.55 -6.84
N SER A 249 -9.19 -7.52 -7.50
CA SER A 249 -8.55 -6.20 -7.62
C SER A 249 -9.57 -5.06 -7.45
N THR A 250 -10.48 -5.21 -6.48
CA THR A 250 -11.57 -4.26 -6.20
C THR A 250 -11.31 -3.38 -4.98
N CYS A 251 -10.17 -3.53 -4.30
CA CYS A 251 -9.78 -2.76 -3.11
C CYS A 251 -9.97 -1.25 -3.28
N ILE A 252 -9.65 -0.68 -4.44
CA ILE A 252 -9.83 0.74 -4.73
C ILE A 252 -11.32 1.13 -4.77
N GLN A 253 -12.21 0.25 -5.27
CA GLN A 253 -13.66 0.45 -5.23
C GLN A 253 -14.17 0.37 -3.77
N HIS A 254 -13.68 -0.58 -2.97
CA HIS A 254 -13.99 -0.65 -1.53
C HIS A 254 -13.53 0.61 -0.78
N LEU A 255 -12.35 1.17 -1.09
CA LEU A 255 -11.86 2.43 -0.51
C LEU A 255 -12.65 3.66 -0.97
N ARG A 256 -13.10 3.71 -2.23
CA ARG A 256 -14.02 4.73 -2.76
C ARG A 256 -15.37 4.69 -2.02
N GLY A 257 -15.92 3.50 -1.77
CA GLY A 257 -17.13 3.32 -0.97
C GLY A 257 -16.94 3.74 0.49
N ALA A 258 -15.85 3.29 1.13
CA ALA A 258 -15.49 3.65 2.49
C ALA A 258 -15.35 5.18 2.69
N LYS A 259 -14.84 5.90 1.68
CA LYS A 259 -14.71 7.36 1.73
C LYS A 259 -16.05 8.09 1.88
N THR A 260 -17.10 7.64 1.21
CA THR A 260 -18.45 8.23 1.34
C THR A 260 -19.02 7.99 2.75
N LEU A 261 -18.79 6.80 3.30
CA LEU A 261 -19.19 6.44 4.66
C LEU A 261 -18.39 7.24 5.70
N MET A 262 -17.10 7.49 5.48
CA MET A 262 -16.24 8.32 6.33
C MET A 262 -16.84 9.71 6.57
N CYS A 263 -17.29 10.38 5.50
CA CYS A 263 -17.94 11.68 5.60
C CYS A 263 -19.21 11.65 6.48
N GLN A 264 -20.00 10.58 6.41
CA GLN A 264 -21.19 10.39 7.25
C GLN A 264 -20.83 10.15 8.71
N VAL A 265 -19.82 9.32 8.97
CA VAL A 265 -19.33 9.00 10.32
C VAL A 265 -18.80 10.25 11.02
N ILE A 266 -18.00 11.08 10.33
CA ILE A 266 -17.46 12.32 10.90
C ILE A 266 -18.58 13.35 11.10
N ALA A 267 -19.48 13.51 10.13
CA ALA A 267 -20.62 14.43 10.26
C ALA A 267 -21.57 14.03 11.41
N ALA A 268 -21.71 12.74 11.71
CA ALA A 268 -22.41 12.26 12.90
C ALA A 268 -21.60 12.55 14.18
N GLY A 269 -20.28 12.30 14.16
CA GLY A 269 -19.40 12.57 15.30
C GLY A 269 -19.37 14.04 15.72
N MET A 270 -19.43 14.97 14.76
CA MET A 270 -19.46 16.41 15.00
C MET A 270 -20.78 16.93 15.61
N GLN A 271 -21.86 16.13 15.65
CA GLN A 271 -23.15 16.55 16.22
C GLN A 271 -23.19 16.46 17.76
N GLY A 272 -22.14 15.93 18.38
CA GLY A 272 -21.97 15.84 19.84
C GLY A 272 -22.71 14.66 20.49
N GLY A 273 -22.31 14.32 21.71
CA GLY A 273 -22.87 13.18 22.46
C GLY A 273 -22.22 11.82 22.15
N VAL A 274 -21.12 11.81 21.39
CA VAL A 274 -20.27 10.65 21.13
C VAL A 274 -19.50 10.27 22.41
N SER A 275 -19.41 8.98 22.71
CA SER A 275 -18.56 8.47 23.81
C SER A 275 -17.08 8.39 23.40
N ASP A 276 -16.16 8.36 24.37
CA ASP A 276 -14.71 8.27 24.09
C ASP A 276 -14.36 7.02 23.26
N GLU A 277 -14.95 5.86 23.58
CA GLU A 277 -14.79 4.60 22.83
C GLU A 277 -15.26 4.71 21.37
N GLU A 278 -16.34 5.45 21.12
CA GLU A 278 -16.82 5.71 19.76
C GLU A 278 -15.89 6.67 19.01
N LEU A 279 -15.37 7.71 19.67
CA LEU A 279 -14.41 8.63 19.07
C LEU A 279 -13.11 7.92 18.70
N ASP A 280 -12.61 7.03 19.57
CA ASP A 280 -11.43 6.21 19.30
C ASP A 280 -11.67 5.21 18.16
N ARG A 281 -12.86 4.61 18.09
CA ARG A 281 -13.27 3.77 16.95
C ARG A 281 -13.31 4.56 15.64
N ILE A 282 -13.84 5.78 15.65
CA ILE A 282 -13.87 6.65 14.47
C ILE A 282 -12.44 7.05 14.06
N ARG A 283 -11.59 7.45 15.01
CA ARG A 283 -10.18 7.80 14.77
C ARG A 283 -9.41 6.62 14.17
N PHE A 284 -9.60 5.42 14.71
CA PHE A 284 -8.99 4.21 14.19
C PHE A 284 -9.45 3.88 12.75
N LEU A 285 -10.76 3.98 12.47
CA LEU A 285 -11.29 3.77 11.12
C LEU A 285 -10.78 4.82 10.13
N TYR A 286 -10.64 6.08 10.56
CA TYR A 286 -10.01 7.14 9.77
C TYR A 286 -8.56 6.80 9.42
N ASN A 287 -7.72 6.57 10.42
CA ASN A 287 -6.30 6.30 10.22
C ASN A 287 -6.10 5.06 9.33
N THR A 288 -6.92 4.02 9.53
CA THR A 288 -6.96 2.82 8.67
C THR A 288 -7.30 3.15 7.22
N TRP A 289 -8.35 3.95 6.98
CA TRP A 289 -8.69 4.39 5.62
C TRP A 289 -7.57 5.24 5.01
N SER A 290 -7.02 6.19 5.77
CA SER A 290 -5.97 7.09 5.31
C SER A 290 -4.68 6.34 4.97
N TYR A 291 -4.30 5.34 5.76
CA TYR A 291 -3.21 4.42 5.48
C TYR A 291 -3.42 3.71 4.14
N MET A 292 -4.54 3.01 3.97
CA MET A 292 -4.85 2.25 2.76
C MET A 292 -4.91 3.15 1.52
N ASP A 293 -5.55 4.31 1.63
CA ASP A 293 -5.75 5.29 0.55
C ASP A 293 -4.43 5.97 0.12
N VAL A 294 -3.49 6.19 1.05
CA VAL A 294 -2.13 6.66 0.73
C VAL A 294 -1.30 5.55 0.07
N ILE A 295 -1.27 4.34 0.64
CA ILE A 295 -0.49 3.23 0.08
C ILE A 295 -0.99 2.87 -1.32
N ALA A 296 -2.31 2.82 -1.54
CA ALA A 296 -2.90 2.59 -2.85
C ALA A 296 -2.48 3.67 -3.87
N ARG A 297 -2.49 4.96 -3.53
CA ARG A 297 -2.02 6.02 -4.45
C ARG A 297 -0.51 6.03 -4.70
N LEU A 298 0.29 5.47 -3.80
CA LEU A 298 1.74 5.35 -4.01
C LEU A 298 2.07 4.26 -5.04
N THR A 299 1.28 3.19 -5.10
CA THR A 299 1.46 2.07 -6.05
C THR A 299 0.64 2.24 -7.34
N SER A 300 -0.54 2.86 -7.27
CA SER A 300 -1.52 2.87 -8.36
C SER A 300 -1.64 4.23 -9.08
N LEU A 301 -2.14 4.20 -10.33
CA LEU A 301 -2.57 5.41 -11.05
C LEU A 301 -4.02 5.82 -10.74
N ASP A 302 -4.77 4.95 -10.08
CA ASP A 302 -6.20 5.13 -9.84
C ASP A 302 -6.47 6.18 -8.76
N GLU A 303 -7.54 6.94 -8.95
CA GLU A 303 -7.89 8.04 -8.05
C GLU A 303 -9.10 7.69 -7.17
N CYS A 304 -8.98 7.97 -5.87
CA CYS A 304 -10.08 7.92 -4.90
C CYS A 304 -10.87 9.25 -4.85
N GLY A 305 -10.54 10.21 -5.73
CA GLY A 305 -11.08 11.59 -5.73
C GLY A 305 -10.61 12.44 -4.54
N PRO A 306 -10.98 13.73 -4.46
CA PRO A 306 -10.50 14.66 -3.43
C PRO A 306 -11.07 14.36 -2.03
N GLN A 307 -10.24 14.47 -0.99
CA GLN A 307 -10.66 14.34 0.41
C GLN A 307 -11.32 15.65 0.85
N ASN A 308 -12.62 15.61 1.11
CA ASN A 308 -13.47 16.80 1.29
C ASN A 308 -14.07 16.87 2.70
N TRP A 309 -13.26 16.60 3.73
CA TRP A 309 -13.73 16.58 5.12
C TRP A 309 -12.65 17.11 6.06
N ASP A 310 -13.09 17.70 7.19
CA ASP A 310 -12.21 18.37 8.15
C ASP A 310 -11.65 17.37 9.18
N SER A 311 -10.32 17.21 9.19
CA SER A 311 -9.59 16.33 10.12
C SER A 311 -9.23 16.99 11.45
N SER A 312 -9.57 18.27 11.66
CA SER A 312 -9.25 19.03 12.88
C SER A 312 -9.70 18.34 14.17
N ILE A 313 -10.77 17.54 14.13
CA ILE A 313 -11.27 16.72 15.26
C ILE A 313 -10.26 15.69 15.79
N PHE A 314 -9.25 15.32 15.00
CA PHE A 314 -8.17 14.40 15.39
C PHE A 314 -6.81 15.09 15.60
N GLU A 315 -6.74 16.43 15.47
CA GLU A 315 -5.50 17.17 15.63
C GLU A 315 -5.16 17.38 17.12
N LEU A 316 -4.17 16.61 17.58
CA LEU A 316 -3.55 16.77 18.90
C LEU A 316 -2.34 17.71 18.81
N PRO A 317 -2.13 18.63 19.78
CA PRO A 317 -0.93 19.47 19.83
C PRO A 317 0.37 18.64 19.85
N SER A 318 1.47 19.20 19.35
CA SER A 318 2.79 18.55 19.43
C SER A 318 3.23 18.19 20.85
N ASP A 319 2.70 18.92 21.83
CA ASP A 319 3.17 18.92 23.22
C ASP A 319 2.33 18.02 24.15
N THR A 320 1.33 17.31 23.61
CA THR A 320 0.61 16.26 24.34
C THR A 320 1.34 14.92 24.23
N VAL A 321 0.94 13.93 25.05
CA VAL A 321 1.30 12.54 24.81
C VAL A 321 0.42 12.02 23.66
N HIS A 322 1.03 11.36 22.68
CA HIS A 322 0.34 10.78 21.52
C HIS A 322 0.24 9.26 21.64
N ASP A 323 -0.81 8.68 21.07
CA ASP A 323 -0.86 7.25 20.82
C ASP A 323 0.04 6.85 19.65
N ILE A 324 0.60 5.65 19.72
CA ILE A 324 1.19 4.98 18.56
C ILE A 324 0.05 4.41 17.70
N ASP A 325 -0.01 4.81 16.44
CA ASP A 325 -1.04 4.30 15.54
C ASP A 325 -0.78 2.83 15.12
N PRO A 326 -1.81 1.96 15.10
CA PRO A 326 -1.74 0.56 14.65
C PRO A 326 -1.06 0.31 13.29
N LEU A 327 -1.21 1.20 12.32
CA LEU A 327 -0.77 1.02 10.92
C LEU A 327 0.20 2.12 10.46
N MET A 328 0.16 3.29 11.08
CA MET A 328 0.97 4.47 10.75
C MET A 328 2.09 4.70 11.77
N GLY A 329 2.06 4.01 12.92
CA GLY A 329 3.04 4.13 13.99
C GLY A 329 3.18 5.55 14.52
N CYS A 330 4.42 6.03 14.65
CA CYS A 330 4.72 7.43 15.00
C CYS A 330 4.65 8.39 13.81
N ALA A 331 4.20 7.95 12.63
CA ALA A 331 4.18 8.74 11.39
C ALA A 331 2.80 9.33 11.03
N THR A 332 1.79 9.26 11.89
CA THR A 332 0.41 9.66 11.57
C THR A 332 0.30 11.05 10.93
N THR A 333 1.04 12.04 11.44
CA THR A 333 1.07 13.42 10.92
C THR A 333 1.88 13.60 9.62
N LEU A 334 2.66 12.59 9.19
CA LEU A 334 3.36 12.57 7.91
C LEU A 334 2.44 12.14 6.75
N TYR A 335 1.45 11.27 7.00
CA TYR A 335 0.58 10.72 5.95
C TYR A 335 -0.20 11.78 5.16
N PRO A 336 -0.68 12.91 5.73
CA PRO A 336 -1.23 14.01 4.94
C PRO A 336 -0.24 14.59 3.92
N LEU A 337 1.06 14.69 4.26
CA LEU A 337 2.12 15.11 3.33
C LEU A 337 2.39 14.02 2.29
N MET A 338 2.44 12.75 2.69
CA MET A 338 2.57 11.62 1.76
C MET A 338 1.41 11.55 0.77
N SER A 339 0.19 11.83 1.21
CA SER A 339 -1.02 11.89 0.36
C SER A 339 -0.89 12.96 -0.73
N ARG A 340 -0.38 14.15 -0.37
CA ARG A 340 -0.08 15.24 -1.32
C ARG A 340 1.04 14.85 -2.29
N VAL A 341 2.10 14.18 -1.82
CA VAL A 341 3.18 13.65 -2.65
C VAL A 341 2.64 12.60 -3.62
N ALA A 342 1.89 11.59 -3.16
CA ALA A 342 1.32 10.55 -4.00
C ALA A 342 0.44 11.14 -5.12
N LYS A 343 -0.40 12.13 -4.80
CA LYS A 343 -1.19 12.86 -5.81
C LYS A 343 -0.33 13.59 -6.84
N LEU A 344 0.74 14.27 -6.41
CA LEU A 344 1.69 14.90 -7.33
C LEU A 344 2.39 13.86 -8.22
N ILE A 345 2.79 12.71 -7.68
CA ILE A 345 3.42 11.62 -8.42
C ILE A 345 2.44 11.00 -9.43
N GLN A 346 1.16 10.82 -9.08
CA GLN A 346 0.14 10.39 -10.04
C GLN A 346 0.00 11.38 -11.21
N GLN A 347 -0.01 12.70 -10.94
CA GLN A 347 0.00 13.74 -11.98
C GLN A 347 1.27 13.67 -12.85
N VAL A 348 2.44 13.47 -12.24
CA VAL A 348 3.73 13.29 -12.92
C VAL A 348 3.67 12.09 -13.86
N ARG A 349 3.25 10.91 -13.39
CA ARG A 349 3.16 9.67 -14.17
C ARG A 349 2.18 9.78 -15.36
N LYS A 350 1.10 10.55 -15.21
CA LYS A 350 0.12 10.84 -16.28
C LYS A 350 0.60 11.88 -17.31
N SER A 351 1.76 12.52 -17.09
CA SER A 351 2.30 13.60 -17.92
C SER A 351 3.66 13.23 -18.54
N SER A 352 3.97 13.71 -19.75
CA SER A 352 5.26 13.43 -20.42
C SER A 352 6.44 14.23 -19.85
N SER A 353 6.20 15.36 -19.20
CA SER A 353 7.22 16.20 -18.56
C SER A 353 6.66 16.96 -17.35
N ASN A 354 7.54 17.47 -16.50
CA ASN A 354 7.16 18.27 -15.35
C ASN A 354 7.02 19.75 -15.73
N THR A 355 5.88 20.35 -15.38
CA THR A 355 5.68 21.80 -15.55
C THR A 355 6.31 22.57 -14.39
N VAL A 356 6.56 23.87 -14.56
CA VAL A 356 7.06 24.75 -13.48
C VAL A 356 6.15 24.70 -12.23
N SER A 357 4.83 24.51 -12.41
CA SER A 357 3.89 24.33 -11.29
C SER A 357 4.12 23.01 -10.53
N VAL A 358 4.37 21.91 -11.24
CA VAL A 358 4.72 20.61 -10.64
C VAL A 358 6.04 20.70 -9.88
N VAL A 359 7.05 21.36 -10.45
CA VAL A 359 8.36 21.58 -9.79
C VAL A 359 8.21 22.45 -8.53
N ALA A 360 7.42 23.53 -8.59
CA ALA A 360 7.16 24.39 -7.43
C ALA A 360 6.42 23.64 -6.30
N GLN A 361 5.41 22.85 -6.62
CA GLN A 361 4.72 22.00 -5.65
C GLN A 361 5.65 20.92 -5.05
N GLY A 362 6.52 20.33 -5.87
CA GLY A 362 7.55 19.39 -5.40
C GLY A 362 8.54 20.04 -4.43
N MET A 363 8.98 21.27 -4.70
CA MET A 363 9.85 22.02 -3.78
C MET A 363 9.15 22.37 -2.45
N GLU A 364 7.88 22.76 -2.48
CA GLU A 364 7.09 23.03 -1.27
C GLU A 364 6.95 21.76 -0.42
N LEU A 365 6.53 20.65 -1.03
CA LEU A 365 6.36 19.37 -0.35
C LEU A 365 7.69 18.85 0.22
N LYS A 366 8.79 18.96 -0.54
CA LYS A 366 10.13 18.62 -0.06
C LYS A 366 10.48 19.42 1.20
N ALA A 367 10.31 20.74 1.18
CA ALA A 367 10.63 21.59 2.32
C ALA A 367 9.78 21.24 3.57
N LEU A 368 8.49 20.93 3.40
CA LEU A 368 7.61 20.50 4.50
C LEU A 368 8.05 19.14 5.08
N ILE A 369 8.39 18.17 4.24
CA ILE A 369 8.80 16.82 4.68
C ILE A 369 10.22 16.86 5.30
N GLU A 370 11.10 17.75 4.85
CA GLU A 370 12.42 17.97 5.46
C GLU A 370 12.34 18.62 6.85
N GLN A 371 11.28 19.39 7.12
CA GLN A 371 10.98 20.00 8.43
C GLN A 371 10.11 19.10 9.33
N TRP A 372 9.51 18.03 8.80
CA TRP A 372 8.65 17.14 9.57
C TRP A 372 9.45 16.28 10.56
N GLU A 373 9.00 16.29 11.81
CA GLU A 373 9.45 15.41 12.89
C GLU A 373 8.24 14.73 13.54
N PRO A 374 8.37 13.51 14.07
CA PRO A 374 7.31 12.89 14.85
C PRO A 374 7.06 13.66 16.16
N PRO A 375 5.85 13.55 16.77
CA PRO A 375 5.60 14.01 18.12
C PRO A 375 6.67 13.56 19.14
N GLN A 376 6.94 14.39 20.16
CA GLN A 376 8.03 14.13 21.10
C GLN A 376 7.70 13.08 22.17
N TRP A 377 6.41 12.91 22.49
CA TRP A 377 5.93 12.07 23.57
C TRP A 377 4.90 11.07 23.07
N PHE A 378 5.14 9.78 23.33
CA PHE A 378 4.22 8.69 23.01
C PHE A 378 3.93 7.85 24.24
N GLU A 379 2.71 7.31 24.33
CA GLU A 379 2.39 6.27 25.29
C GLU A 379 3.05 4.94 24.88
N PRO A 380 3.85 4.29 25.75
CA PRO A 380 4.46 2.99 25.45
C PRO A 380 3.40 1.89 25.32
N PRO A 381 3.43 1.06 24.26
CA PRO A 381 2.52 -0.08 24.14
C PRO A 381 2.74 -1.15 25.23
N ASP A 382 1.68 -1.88 25.57
CA ASP A 382 1.73 -3.06 26.43
C ASP A 382 2.55 -4.21 25.78
N ASP A 383 2.51 -4.33 24.46
CA ASP A 383 3.28 -5.32 23.71
C ASP A 383 4.80 -5.01 23.77
N PRO A 384 5.62 -5.86 24.44
CA PRO A 384 7.05 -5.60 24.60
C PRO A 384 7.82 -5.69 23.27
N SER A 385 7.22 -6.21 22.20
CA SER A 385 7.80 -6.23 20.85
C SER A 385 7.45 -4.99 20.00
N SER A 386 6.75 -4.02 20.60
CA SER A 386 6.24 -2.79 19.97
C SER A 386 6.86 -1.51 20.53
N GLU A 387 8.13 -1.55 20.93
CA GLU A 387 8.82 -0.39 21.51
C GLU A 387 8.67 0.90 20.69
N VAL A 388 8.36 2.01 21.37
CA VAL A 388 8.20 3.35 20.79
C VAL A 388 9.36 3.71 19.86
N GLN A 389 10.60 3.40 20.26
CA GLN A 389 11.79 3.72 19.49
C GLN A 389 11.79 3.05 18.11
N HIS A 390 11.34 1.80 17.99
CA HIS A 390 11.23 1.12 16.70
C HIS A 390 10.23 1.84 15.78
N SER A 391 9.12 2.31 16.35
CA SER A 391 8.09 3.06 15.61
C SER A 391 8.60 4.42 15.13
N ILE A 392 9.40 5.13 15.94
CA ILE A 392 10.10 6.37 15.56
C ILE A 392 11.09 6.13 14.42
N GLN A 393 11.90 5.06 14.47
CA GLN A 393 12.86 4.73 13.42
C GLN A 393 12.15 4.43 12.08
N VAL A 394 11.05 3.67 12.12
CA VAL A 394 10.21 3.43 10.93
C VAL A 394 9.56 4.72 10.43
N ALA A 395 9.10 5.62 11.31
CA ALA A 395 8.53 6.90 10.91
C ALA A 395 9.54 7.80 10.15
N HIS A 396 10.80 7.84 10.60
CA HIS A 396 11.87 8.48 9.82
C HIS A 396 12.18 7.73 8.51
N ALA A 397 12.09 6.39 8.48
CA ALA A 397 12.26 5.62 7.25
C ALA A 397 11.16 5.97 6.21
N TYR A 398 9.91 6.15 6.64
CA TYR A 398 8.81 6.67 5.81
C TYR A 398 9.09 8.09 5.29
N ARG A 399 9.60 9.00 6.13
CA ARG A 399 10.00 10.36 5.72
C ARG A 399 11.04 10.32 4.58
N TRP A 400 12.11 9.55 4.75
CA TRP A 400 13.17 9.45 3.72
C TRP A 400 12.70 8.71 2.46
N ALA A 401 11.89 7.66 2.58
CA ALA A 401 11.29 6.97 1.43
C ALA A 401 10.36 7.90 0.62
N THR A 402 9.63 8.78 1.29
CA THR A 402 8.77 9.78 0.64
C THR A 402 9.61 10.84 -0.09
N LEU A 403 10.73 11.29 0.48
CA LEU A 403 11.68 12.20 -0.18
C LEU A 403 12.34 11.55 -1.40
N LEU A 404 12.75 10.28 -1.29
CA LEU A 404 13.27 9.48 -2.40
C LEU A 404 12.27 9.41 -3.56
N TYR A 405 11.02 9.03 -3.26
CA TYR A 405 10.00 8.86 -4.29
C TYR A 405 9.57 10.19 -4.93
N LEU A 406 9.56 11.28 -4.15
CA LEU A 406 9.39 12.63 -4.68
C LEU A 406 10.53 13.06 -5.61
N HIS A 407 11.78 12.72 -5.27
CA HIS A 407 12.94 13.01 -6.13
C HIS A 407 12.92 12.18 -7.43
N GLN A 408 12.58 10.88 -7.35
CA GLN A 408 12.36 10.00 -8.51
C GLN A 408 11.25 10.51 -9.44
N ALA A 409 10.30 11.31 -8.94
CA ALA A 409 9.20 11.88 -9.73
C ALA A 409 9.49 13.28 -10.29
N VAL A 410 10.19 14.10 -9.51
CA VAL A 410 10.52 15.50 -9.87
C VAL A 410 12.05 15.69 -9.77
N PRO A 411 12.84 15.09 -10.70
CA PRO A 411 14.30 15.17 -10.67
C PRO A 411 14.84 16.60 -10.84
N GLU A 412 14.00 17.56 -11.23
CA GLU A 412 14.33 18.98 -11.31
C GLU A 412 14.48 19.68 -9.94
N ILE A 413 13.99 19.09 -8.84
CA ILE A 413 14.17 19.67 -7.50
C ILE A 413 15.58 19.37 -6.96
N PRO A 414 16.26 20.34 -6.30
CA PRO A 414 17.53 20.06 -5.63
C PRO A 414 17.34 19.01 -4.53
N SER A 415 18.01 17.89 -4.68
CA SER A 415 17.96 16.74 -3.78
C SER A 415 19.34 16.08 -3.67
N GLU A 416 19.50 15.29 -2.62
CA GLU A 416 20.61 14.34 -2.53
C GLU A 416 20.36 13.13 -3.46
N PRO A 417 21.43 12.42 -3.88
CA PRO A 417 21.34 11.24 -4.74
C PRO A 417 20.37 10.17 -4.22
N ALA A 418 19.71 9.46 -5.14
CA ALA A 418 18.69 8.47 -4.83
C ALA A 418 19.21 7.30 -3.97
N ASP A 419 20.45 6.87 -4.20
CA ASP A 419 21.16 5.84 -3.44
C ASP A 419 21.47 6.30 -2.00
N GLU A 420 21.91 7.54 -1.80
CA GLU A 420 22.14 8.09 -0.45
C GLU A 420 20.82 8.27 0.33
N LEU A 421 19.72 8.67 -0.33
CA LEU A 421 18.40 8.71 0.29
C LEU A 421 17.90 7.30 0.66
N ALA A 422 18.04 6.32 -0.24
CA ALA A 422 17.71 4.92 0.01
C ALA A 422 18.53 4.34 1.17
N LYS A 423 19.84 4.60 1.20
CA LYS A 423 20.74 4.15 2.26
C LYS A 423 20.33 4.64 3.64
N ARG A 424 19.80 5.86 3.77
CA ARG A 424 19.22 6.36 5.03
C ARG A 424 18.01 5.56 5.48
N VAL A 425 17.08 5.27 4.56
CA VAL A 425 15.93 4.39 4.85
C VAL A 425 16.41 3.04 5.37
N LEU A 426 17.36 2.40 4.67
CA LEU A 426 17.87 1.08 5.01
C LEU A 426 18.60 1.08 6.37
N ILE A 427 19.42 2.10 6.67
CA ILE A 427 20.08 2.26 7.97
C ILE A 427 19.06 2.37 9.10
N LEU A 428 17.99 3.17 8.93
CA LEU A 428 16.93 3.31 9.94
C LEU A 428 16.21 1.97 10.16
N LEU A 429 15.85 1.26 9.09
CA LEU A 429 15.25 -0.08 9.18
C LEU A 429 16.20 -1.12 9.80
N ALA A 430 17.51 -0.97 9.62
CA ALA A 430 18.53 -1.83 10.23
C ALA A 430 18.67 -1.65 11.74
N THR A 431 18.29 -0.49 12.30
CA THR A 431 18.20 -0.33 13.76
C THR A 431 17.05 -1.10 14.40
N VAL A 432 16.07 -1.56 13.60
CA VAL A 432 14.87 -2.26 14.09
C VAL A 432 15.08 -3.79 14.07
N PRO A 433 14.97 -4.49 15.20
CA PRO A 433 15.07 -5.95 15.27
C PRO A 433 14.00 -6.68 14.44
N TYR A 434 14.34 -7.85 13.91
CA TYR A 434 13.40 -8.73 13.18
C TYR A 434 12.20 -9.18 14.04
N THR A 435 12.38 -9.23 15.36
CA THR A 435 11.32 -9.54 16.33
C THR A 435 10.30 -8.41 16.50
N SER A 436 10.63 -7.16 16.13
CA SER A 436 9.72 -6.02 16.30
C SER A 436 8.44 -6.16 15.46
N ARG A 437 7.31 -5.80 16.07
CA ARG A 437 5.99 -5.78 15.43
C ARG A 437 5.91 -4.76 14.30
N THR A 438 6.71 -3.70 14.37
CA THR A 438 6.81 -2.66 13.33
C THR A 438 7.25 -3.18 11.95
N THR A 439 7.79 -4.40 11.87
CA THR A 439 8.08 -5.06 10.57
C THR A 439 6.87 -5.16 9.65
N ILE A 440 5.64 -5.25 10.17
CA ILE A 440 4.42 -5.32 9.34
C ILE A 440 4.17 -4.05 8.52
N ILE A 441 4.67 -2.89 8.97
CA ILE A 441 4.53 -1.59 8.30
C ILE A 441 5.79 -1.18 7.51
N GLN A 442 6.79 -2.06 7.33
CA GLN A 442 8.03 -1.72 6.61
C GLN A 442 7.94 -1.87 5.09
N ILE A 443 6.81 -2.35 4.55
CA ILE A 443 6.63 -2.75 3.14
C ILE A 443 6.98 -1.60 2.17
N PHE A 444 6.37 -0.42 2.32
CA PHE A 444 6.60 0.70 1.40
C PHE A 444 8.04 1.26 1.49
N PRO A 445 8.58 1.60 2.68
CA PRO A 445 9.96 2.09 2.78
C PRO A 445 10.98 1.09 2.24
N LEU A 446 10.80 -0.22 2.51
CA LEU A 446 11.71 -1.27 2.04
C LEU A 446 11.62 -1.50 0.52
N LEU A 447 10.42 -1.42 -0.07
CA LEU A 447 10.25 -1.49 -1.53
C LEU A 447 10.93 -0.30 -2.22
N ALA A 448 10.64 0.93 -1.77
CA ALA A 448 11.18 2.14 -2.36
C ALA A 448 12.71 2.18 -2.28
N ALA A 449 13.28 2.02 -1.09
CA ALA A 449 14.72 2.07 -0.88
C ALA A 449 15.46 0.83 -1.40
N GLY A 450 14.90 -0.36 -1.22
CA GLY A 450 15.48 -1.61 -1.73
C GLY A 450 15.66 -1.59 -3.25
N SER A 451 14.75 -0.93 -3.97
CA SER A 451 14.81 -0.82 -5.43
C SER A 451 16.03 -0.04 -5.96
N GLU A 452 16.64 0.82 -5.13
CA GLU A 452 17.84 1.60 -5.47
C GLU A 452 19.16 0.92 -5.05
N VAL A 453 19.11 -0.32 -4.59
CA VAL A 453 20.30 -1.05 -4.13
C VAL A 453 21.01 -1.78 -5.25
N ASP A 454 22.27 -1.41 -5.49
CA ASP A 454 23.13 -1.99 -6.51
C ASP A 454 24.25 -2.92 -5.97
N THR A 455 24.46 -3.03 -4.64
CA THR A 455 25.50 -3.92 -4.05
C THR A 455 24.94 -5.26 -3.55
N ASP A 456 25.71 -6.34 -3.69
CA ASP A 456 25.27 -7.70 -3.27
C ASP A 456 25.03 -7.80 -1.75
N ASP A 457 25.86 -7.15 -0.93
CA ASP A 457 25.73 -7.15 0.54
C ASP A 457 24.43 -6.46 0.99
N ASP A 458 24.15 -5.28 0.43
CA ASP A 458 22.93 -4.53 0.73
C ASP A 458 21.69 -5.25 0.16
N ARG A 459 21.78 -5.83 -1.05
CA ARG A 459 20.69 -6.66 -1.63
C ARG A 459 20.40 -7.86 -0.74
N LYS A 460 21.43 -8.55 -0.24
CA LYS A 460 21.26 -9.64 0.73
C LYS A 460 20.55 -9.17 1.99
N TRP A 461 20.95 -8.04 2.58
CA TRP A 461 20.27 -7.49 3.76
C TRP A 461 18.77 -7.22 3.48
N VAL A 462 18.46 -6.66 2.31
CA VAL A 462 17.08 -6.40 1.89
C VAL A 462 16.29 -7.71 1.72
N LEU A 463 16.88 -8.75 1.11
CA LEU A 463 16.27 -10.08 0.99
C LEU A 463 15.99 -10.75 2.35
N ASP A 464 16.94 -10.69 3.28
CA ASP A 464 16.80 -11.24 4.63
C ASP A 464 15.68 -10.50 5.41
N ARG A 465 15.57 -9.17 5.22
CA ARG A 465 14.48 -8.36 5.78
C ARG A 465 13.11 -8.69 5.16
N TRP A 466 13.01 -8.83 3.83
CA TRP A 466 11.76 -9.26 3.17
C TRP A 466 11.33 -10.65 3.63
N THR A 467 12.26 -11.59 3.79
CA THR A 467 11.97 -12.94 4.29
C THR A 467 11.30 -12.90 5.67
N THR A 468 11.73 -11.98 6.55
CA THR A 468 11.10 -11.73 7.85
C THR A 468 9.68 -11.17 7.72
N ILE A 469 9.46 -10.26 6.77
CA ILE A 469 8.14 -9.65 6.53
C ILE A 469 7.18 -10.69 5.94
N GLN A 470 7.62 -11.49 4.96
CA GLN A 470 6.84 -12.57 4.35
C GLN A 470 6.46 -13.66 5.36
N SER A 471 7.37 -14.07 6.25
CA SER A 471 7.08 -15.09 7.26
C SER A 471 6.12 -14.60 8.34
N ARG A 472 6.17 -13.30 8.70
CA ARG A 472 5.23 -12.69 9.66
C ARG A 472 3.85 -12.42 9.07
N LEU A 473 3.78 -11.88 7.85
CA LEU A 473 2.51 -11.47 7.23
C LEU A 473 1.78 -12.62 6.53
N MET A 474 2.53 -13.54 5.91
CA MET A 474 1.98 -14.67 5.13
C MET A 474 1.03 -14.28 3.97
N LEU A 475 1.07 -13.02 3.51
CA LEU A 475 0.20 -12.47 2.47
C LEU A 475 0.81 -12.59 1.07
N GLY A 476 0.03 -13.05 0.09
CA GLY A 476 0.50 -13.20 -1.30
C GLY A 476 0.94 -11.89 -1.97
N GLY A 477 0.33 -10.76 -1.62
CA GLY A 477 0.77 -9.44 -2.12
C GLY A 477 2.18 -9.04 -1.66
N VAL A 478 2.61 -9.49 -0.48
CA VAL A 478 3.96 -9.25 0.06
C VAL A 478 5.00 -10.08 -0.72
N ASP A 479 4.64 -11.32 -1.09
CA ASP A 479 5.49 -12.17 -1.93
C ASP A 479 5.73 -11.50 -3.30
N ARG A 480 4.67 -10.98 -3.94
CA ARG A 480 4.78 -10.25 -5.22
C ARG A 480 5.63 -8.97 -5.14
N CYS A 481 5.66 -8.27 -4.00
CA CYS A 481 6.51 -7.08 -3.83
C CYS A 481 8.00 -7.44 -3.90
N LEU A 482 8.38 -8.60 -3.36
CA LEU A 482 9.74 -9.11 -3.45
C LEU A 482 10.10 -9.56 -4.87
N GLU A 483 9.14 -10.12 -5.62
CA GLU A 483 9.33 -10.49 -7.02
C GLU A 483 9.58 -9.26 -7.90
N VAL A 484 8.77 -8.20 -7.75
CA VAL A 484 8.98 -6.91 -8.42
C VAL A 484 10.35 -6.32 -8.11
N LEU A 485 10.80 -6.41 -6.85
CA LEU A 485 12.11 -5.92 -6.45
C LEU A 485 13.26 -6.66 -7.16
N LYS A 486 13.17 -8.00 -7.26
CA LYS A 486 14.16 -8.81 -7.98
C LYS A 486 14.19 -8.49 -9.47
N GLU A 487 13.03 -8.37 -10.11
CA GLU A 487 12.90 -7.96 -11.52
C GLU A 487 13.53 -6.57 -11.77
N VAL A 488 13.34 -5.61 -10.85
CA VAL A 488 13.99 -4.29 -10.94
C VAL A 488 15.51 -4.41 -10.92
N TRP A 489 16.07 -5.24 -10.04
CA TRP A 489 17.51 -5.51 -9.99
C TRP A 489 18.01 -6.20 -11.28
N GLU A 490 17.33 -7.25 -11.76
CA GLU A 490 17.71 -7.96 -12.99
C GLU A 490 17.72 -7.03 -14.22
N ARG A 491 16.71 -6.15 -14.36
CA ARG A 491 16.67 -5.15 -15.44
C ARG A 491 17.78 -4.11 -15.34
N ARG A 492 18.11 -3.65 -14.12
CA ARG A 492 19.20 -2.69 -13.85
C ARG A 492 20.56 -3.31 -14.18
N ASP A 493 20.80 -4.55 -13.74
CA ASP A 493 22.03 -5.29 -13.99
C ASP A 493 22.23 -5.56 -15.49
N ALA A 494 21.16 -5.98 -16.20
CA ALA A 494 21.18 -6.18 -17.63
C ALA A 494 21.51 -4.89 -18.42
N MET A 495 21.01 -3.73 -17.97
CA MET A 495 21.35 -2.42 -18.53
C MET A 495 22.81 -2.06 -18.26
N ASN A 496 23.29 -2.21 -17.03
CA ASN A 496 24.66 -1.90 -16.63
C ASN A 496 25.67 -2.75 -17.42
N ALA A 497 25.47 -4.08 -17.44
CA ALA A 497 26.30 -5.01 -18.21
C ALA A 497 26.26 -4.74 -19.72
N ARG A 498 25.20 -4.12 -20.26
CA ARG A 498 25.15 -3.66 -21.65
C ARG A 498 26.02 -2.41 -21.86
N ARG A 499 25.91 -1.40 -20.99
CA ARG A 499 26.72 -0.17 -21.03
C ARG A 499 28.22 -0.47 -20.95
N GLU A 500 28.63 -1.38 -20.07
CA GLU A 500 30.02 -1.81 -19.93
C GLU A 500 30.56 -2.47 -21.22
N ARG A 501 29.75 -3.31 -21.87
CA ARG A 501 30.08 -3.92 -23.18
C ARG A 501 30.20 -2.88 -24.30
N GLU A 502 29.34 -1.86 -24.30
CA GLU A 502 29.42 -0.76 -25.26
C GLU A 502 30.69 0.09 -25.02
N MET A 503 31.01 0.46 -23.77
CA MET A 503 32.23 1.21 -23.44
C MET A 503 33.53 0.45 -23.73
N THR A 504 33.58 -0.85 -23.46
CA THR A 504 34.75 -1.70 -23.76
C THR A 504 34.94 -1.92 -25.26
N SER A 505 33.84 -2.02 -26.02
CA SER A 505 33.87 -2.04 -27.48
C SER A 505 34.43 -0.73 -28.06
N SER A 506 33.92 0.43 -27.62
CA SER A 506 34.43 1.74 -28.06
C SER A 506 35.92 1.93 -27.78
N ARG A 507 36.40 1.52 -26.60
CA ARG A 507 37.83 1.56 -26.25
C ARG A 507 38.71 0.61 -27.08
N SER A 508 38.13 -0.48 -27.59
CA SER A 508 38.85 -1.44 -28.44
C SER A 508 38.95 -0.97 -29.90
N GLY A 509 38.04 -0.08 -30.34
CA GLY A 509 38.04 0.53 -31.68
C GLY A 509 39.09 1.63 -31.89
N GLU A 510 39.65 2.21 -30.82
CA GLU A 510 40.71 3.24 -30.88
C GLU A 510 42.14 2.67 -30.83
N SER A 511 42.32 1.38 -31.13
CA SER A 511 43.65 0.79 -31.26
C SER A 511 44.32 1.28 -32.56
N PHE A 512 45.22 2.25 -32.39
CA PHE A 512 46.06 2.89 -33.42
C PHE A 512 46.43 1.99 -34.62
N SER A 513 46.04 2.41 -35.83
CA SER A 513 46.72 2.01 -37.07
C SER A 513 47.98 2.87 -37.26
N PRO A 514 49.21 2.31 -37.15
CA PRO A 514 50.44 3.06 -37.34
C PRO A 514 50.79 3.13 -38.83
N GLY A 515 50.21 4.09 -39.55
CA GLY A 515 50.64 4.45 -40.89
C GLY A 515 49.49 4.74 -41.85
N ASP A 516 49.23 6.02 -42.10
CA ASP A 516 49.59 6.53 -43.42
C ASP A 516 49.99 8.00 -43.35
N ARG A 517 51.00 8.38 -44.15
CA ARG A 517 51.71 9.66 -44.03
C ARG A 517 51.51 10.52 -45.27
N GLU A 518 50.26 10.86 -45.56
CA GLU A 518 49.90 11.68 -46.73
C GLU A 518 49.48 13.11 -46.37
N LYS A 519 49.67 14.01 -47.34
CA LYS A 519 49.79 15.46 -47.13
C LYS A 519 48.41 16.12 -46.98
N MET A 520 48.17 16.76 -45.84
CA MET A 520 47.05 17.70 -45.70
C MET A 520 47.39 19.03 -46.39
N SER A 521 47.00 19.19 -47.65
CA SER A 521 47.14 20.44 -48.39
C SER A 521 46.06 21.46 -48.00
N SER A 522 46.53 22.64 -47.61
CA SER A 522 45.80 23.90 -47.37
C SER A 522 44.46 24.13 -48.10
N SER A 523 43.41 24.41 -47.34
CA SER A 523 42.32 25.32 -47.73
C SER A 523 41.52 25.84 -46.52
N LEU A 524 41.96 26.96 -45.92
CA LEU A 524 41.12 27.80 -45.06
C LEU A 524 40.92 29.15 -45.76
N PRO A 525 39.68 29.67 -45.91
CA PRO A 525 39.46 30.99 -46.48
C PRO A 525 39.88 32.09 -45.50
N THR A 526 40.90 32.87 -45.86
CA THR A 526 41.17 34.15 -45.21
C THR A 526 40.37 35.26 -45.84
N ASP A 527 39.47 35.88 -45.07
CA ASP A 527 39.12 37.29 -45.23
C ASP A 527 38.62 37.87 -43.90
N PHE A 528 39.49 38.59 -43.18
CA PHE A 528 39.42 40.05 -43.05
C PHE A 528 40.61 40.58 -42.22
N ARG A 529 41.18 41.70 -42.67
CA ARG A 529 42.39 42.33 -42.10
C ARG A 529 42.11 43.19 -40.85
N LYS A 530 43.22 43.62 -40.22
CA LYS A 530 43.45 44.78 -39.30
C LYS A 530 43.24 44.49 -37.80
N TYR A 531 44.15 44.85 -36.89
CA TYR A 531 45.47 45.53 -36.96
C TYR A 531 46.47 44.88 -35.99
N SER A 532 47.75 44.85 -36.36
CA SER A 532 48.86 44.63 -35.39
C SER A 532 49.44 45.97 -34.93
N LEU A 533 49.90 46.03 -33.68
CA LEU A 533 50.94 46.96 -33.24
C LEU A 533 51.94 46.23 -32.32
N ASN A 534 53.22 46.48 -32.56
CA ASN A 534 54.37 45.75 -32.00
C ASN A 534 54.70 46.15 -30.54
N GLY A 535 55.47 45.33 -29.82
CA GLY A 535 55.78 45.60 -28.40
C GLY A 535 57.02 44.98 -27.74
N SER A 536 58.06 44.55 -28.48
CA SER A 536 59.46 44.34 -28.01
C SER A 536 59.80 43.29 -26.93
N HIS A 537 60.83 42.49 -27.21
CA HIS A 537 61.55 41.64 -26.24
C HIS A 537 62.64 42.40 -25.45
N LYS A 538 62.96 41.94 -24.23
CA LYS A 538 64.34 41.78 -23.68
C LYS A 538 64.31 41.01 -22.34
N GLY A 539 65.26 40.09 -22.12
CA GLY A 539 65.51 39.38 -20.84
C GLY A 539 66.59 40.09 -19.99
N PRO A 540 67.40 39.41 -19.14
CA PRO A 540 67.49 37.95 -18.93
C PRO A 540 67.75 37.46 -17.46
N THR A 541 67.72 36.14 -17.27
CA THR A 541 68.49 35.29 -16.31
C THR A 541 68.67 35.68 -14.81
N GLY A 542 68.17 34.79 -13.93
CA GLY A 542 68.63 34.57 -12.55
C GLY A 542 67.92 33.31 -11.99
N GLY A 543 68.60 32.39 -11.30
CA GLY A 543 68.04 31.05 -11.05
C GLY A 543 68.27 30.44 -9.67
N ARG A 544 67.71 29.22 -9.49
CA ARG A 544 67.77 28.29 -8.32
C ARG A 544 66.89 28.69 -7.10
N PRO A 545 66.49 27.73 -6.23
CA PRO A 545 65.55 26.66 -6.59
C PRO A 545 64.48 26.32 -5.51
N GLY A 546 63.37 25.70 -5.94
CA GLY A 546 62.68 24.67 -5.15
C GLY A 546 62.00 25.06 -3.82
N GLN A 547 60.77 25.56 -3.89
CA GLN A 547 59.75 25.35 -2.86
C GLN A 547 58.37 25.23 -3.53
N PRO A 548 57.51 24.25 -3.15
CA PRO A 548 56.23 24.03 -3.82
C PRO A 548 55.20 25.08 -3.36
N THR A 549 55.10 26.19 -4.10
CA THR A 549 54.02 27.15 -3.90
C THR A 549 52.69 26.51 -4.28
N SER A 550 51.81 26.37 -3.28
CA SER A 550 50.34 26.35 -3.38
C SER A 550 49.79 26.06 -4.78
N ARG A 551 49.43 24.79 -5.04
CA ARG A 551 48.64 24.45 -6.23
C ARG A 551 47.33 25.23 -6.16
N SER A 552 47.17 26.17 -7.10
CA SER A 552 45.93 26.89 -7.36
C SER A 552 44.74 25.93 -7.25
N VAL A 553 43.89 26.17 -6.25
CA VAL A 553 42.55 25.62 -6.20
C VAL A 553 41.80 26.21 -7.39
N ARG A 554 41.79 25.48 -8.51
CA ARG A 554 40.87 25.78 -9.61
C ARG A 554 39.46 25.47 -9.12
N ARG A 555 38.82 26.49 -8.54
CA ARG A 555 37.37 26.59 -8.41
C ARG A 555 36.74 26.24 -9.77
N GLY A 556 36.08 25.10 -9.83
CA GLY A 556 35.46 24.53 -11.02
C GLY A 556 35.11 23.08 -10.70
N SER A 557 33.84 22.70 -10.52
CA SER A 557 32.62 23.51 -10.55
C SER A 557 31.63 22.97 -9.52
N ALA A 558 30.83 23.83 -8.89
CA ALA A 558 29.80 23.42 -7.91
C ALA A 558 28.54 22.84 -8.58
N LEU A 559 28.75 22.05 -9.65
CA LEU A 559 27.73 21.45 -10.52
C LEU A 559 27.99 19.97 -10.79
N ALA A 560 29.04 19.38 -10.18
CA ALA A 560 29.24 17.93 -10.17
C ALA A 560 28.38 17.22 -9.10
N SER A 561 27.60 17.97 -8.32
CA SER A 561 26.75 17.48 -7.21
C SER A 561 25.25 17.48 -7.56
N LEU A 562 24.94 17.40 -8.86
CA LEU A 562 23.59 17.24 -9.41
C LEU A 562 23.68 16.16 -10.51
N GLU A 563 23.97 14.93 -10.10
CA GLU A 563 23.63 13.79 -10.96
C GLU A 563 22.11 13.68 -10.99
N ASN A 564 21.51 14.27 -12.02
CA ASN A 564 20.09 14.10 -12.30
C ASN A 564 19.81 12.59 -12.41
N ILE A 565 18.84 12.09 -11.64
CA ILE A 565 18.38 10.69 -11.71
C ILE A 565 18.22 10.30 -13.19
N GLU A 566 18.83 9.19 -13.58
CA GLU A 566 18.68 8.66 -14.94
C GLU A 566 17.21 8.48 -15.26
N PHE A 567 16.75 8.95 -16.42
CA PHE A 567 15.33 8.89 -16.81
C PHE A 567 14.70 7.52 -16.58
N GLU A 568 15.45 6.45 -16.85
CA GLU A 568 15.03 5.05 -16.72
C GLU A 568 14.77 4.61 -15.26
N ARG A 569 15.39 5.28 -14.27
CA ARG A 569 15.14 5.11 -12.82
C ARG A 569 14.07 6.09 -12.26
N THR A 570 13.56 7.04 -13.05
CA THR A 570 12.46 7.92 -12.61
C THR A 570 11.13 7.18 -12.58
N VAL A 571 10.08 7.75 -11.98
CA VAL A 571 8.71 7.16 -11.99
C VAL A 571 8.10 6.98 -13.39
N ARG A 572 8.73 7.55 -14.44
CA ARG A 572 8.37 7.37 -15.86
C ARG A 572 9.24 6.33 -16.58
N GLY A 573 10.33 5.88 -15.95
CA GLY A 573 11.30 4.95 -16.52
C GLY A 573 10.97 3.48 -16.23
N ARG A 574 11.38 2.59 -17.14
CA ARG A 574 11.03 1.15 -17.06
C ARG A 574 11.84 0.33 -16.04
N LEU A 575 12.81 0.95 -15.36
CA LEU A 575 13.58 0.38 -14.26
C LEU A 575 13.08 0.82 -12.87
N HIS A 576 11.94 1.52 -12.83
CA HIS A 576 11.29 1.92 -11.60
C HIS A 576 10.18 0.92 -11.25
N TRP A 577 10.13 0.50 -9.98
CA TRP A 577 9.27 -0.59 -9.48
C TRP A 577 7.78 -0.42 -9.86
N VAL A 578 7.25 0.81 -9.84
CA VAL A 578 5.84 1.08 -10.17
C VAL A 578 5.50 0.74 -11.64
N ASN A 579 6.47 0.85 -12.55
CA ASN A 579 6.24 0.51 -13.97
C ASN A 579 6.41 -1.00 -14.20
N VAL A 580 7.25 -1.68 -13.42
CA VAL A 580 7.29 -3.16 -13.37
C VAL A 580 5.94 -3.71 -12.86
N MET A 581 5.37 -3.12 -11.79
CA MET A 581 4.03 -3.49 -11.30
C MET A 581 2.95 -3.30 -12.37
N ALA A 582 2.98 -2.18 -13.10
CA ALA A 582 2.03 -1.90 -14.18
C ALA A 582 2.15 -2.88 -15.35
N GLU A 583 3.38 -3.20 -15.79
CA GLU A 583 3.64 -4.19 -16.85
C GLU A 583 3.18 -5.61 -16.47
N TRP A 584 3.20 -5.94 -15.17
CA TRP A 584 2.75 -7.24 -14.63
C TRP A 584 1.25 -7.31 -14.33
N GLY A 585 0.46 -6.32 -14.78
CA GLY A 585 -1.00 -6.32 -14.57
C GLY A 585 -1.40 -6.33 -13.09
N TRP A 586 -0.60 -5.70 -12.21
CA TRP A 586 -0.84 -5.73 -10.76
C TRP A 586 -2.22 -5.19 -10.37
N GLU A 587 -2.73 -4.22 -11.12
CA GLU A 587 -4.04 -3.57 -10.90
C GLU A 587 -5.24 -4.38 -11.45
N GLY A 588 -4.99 -5.55 -12.07
CA GLY A 588 -5.97 -6.32 -12.83
C GLY A 588 -6.08 -5.87 -14.30
N GLU A 589 -6.51 -6.76 -15.18
CA GLU A 589 -6.81 -6.40 -16.58
C GLU A 589 -8.18 -5.70 -16.66
N PHE A 590 -8.22 -4.37 -16.56
CA PHE A 590 -9.35 -3.61 -17.10
C PHE A 590 -9.29 -3.70 -18.64
N ASP A 591 -10.03 -4.66 -19.21
CA ASP A 591 -10.05 -4.90 -20.67
C ASP A 591 -10.73 -3.74 -21.42
N THR A 592 -9.91 -2.74 -21.73
CA THR A 592 -10.28 -1.52 -22.45
C THR A 592 -10.49 -1.76 -23.96
N ARG A 593 -10.52 -3.02 -24.43
CA ARG A 593 -10.60 -3.36 -25.86
C ARG A 593 -12.02 -3.39 -26.45
N GLN A 594 -13.08 -3.25 -25.67
CA GLN A 594 -14.46 -3.32 -26.21
C GLN A 594 -15.01 -2.03 -26.84
N THR A 595 -14.30 -0.89 -26.82
CA THR A 595 -14.81 0.39 -27.37
C THR A 595 -14.39 0.72 -28.82
N ILE A 596 -13.83 -0.23 -29.58
CA ILE A 596 -13.38 0.02 -30.98
C ILE A 596 -14.10 -0.85 -32.04
N SER A 597 -14.86 -1.88 -31.66
CA SER A 597 -15.53 -2.79 -32.62
C SER A 597 -17.06 -2.62 -32.71
N SER A 598 -17.55 -1.39 -32.92
CA SER A 598 -18.97 -1.11 -33.20
C SER A 598 -19.19 0.05 -34.17
N ASN A 599 -18.39 0.10 -35.24
CA ASN A 599 -18.69 0.85 -36.47
C ASN A 599 -17.99 0.20 -37.68
N SER A 600 -18.67 -0.77 -38.30
CA SER A 600 -18.37 -1.36 -39.62
C SER A 600 -19.64 -2.02 -40.15
#